data_AF-A0A222FJD2-F1
#
_entry.id   AF-A0A222FJD2-F1
#
_cell.length_a   1.000
_cell.length_b   1.000
_cell.length_c   1.000
_cell.angle_alpha   90.00
_cell.angle_beta   90.00
_cell.angle_gamma   90.00
#
_symmetry.space_group_name_H-M   'P 1'
#
loop_
_entity.id
_entity.type
_entity.pdbx_description
1 polymer ?
#
loop_
_entity_poly.entity_id
_entity_poly.type
_entity_poly.pdbx_seq_one_letter_code
_entity_poly.pdbx_strand_id
1 'polypeptide(L)'
;MSRFSLSQSLLRWSLASVLATGSIGACAMTNPKDVGDANGDDIDVINDGIIACTDYSAVQQAPAFSFPAQQDFKSFGNRLLALDKPFHMGHDKIVSAGQATSLVGKFDYGAVFHKDLEGEEVQAFITGSGKDDWQYLGQFTTNNDGKIFVPVDGQQEGQYVVRMVVLGDLSYTDVYLTAIEAGRKAVVFDIDETLTKSDLEQILDYTGIEAADPRPAAGQLVQEYIDRGYHPVFVTARTYWYAKGTRRWLRDTLNLPDFTLRTTFANQQGLFETAQYKTEVMQAMQDAGVEFVRAYGNADTDAEAFANVGIPLSETYMIGENAGINGTQAITAEGYQQHIADVVLNTPHSGCQ
;
A
#
# COMPACT_ATOMS: atom_id res chain seq x y z
N MET A 1 -32.39 -40.33 37.39
CA MET A 1 -31.10 -40.60 38.05
C MET A 1 -30.19 -41.23 36.99
N SER A 2 -29.29 -40.43 36.38
CA SER A 2 -27.84 -40.42 36.67
C SER A 2 -27.17 -41.72 36.16
N ARG A 3 -26.15 -41.79 35.31
CA ARG A 3 -25.00 -40.92 34.96
C ARG A 3 -24.48 -41.49 33.63
N PHE A 4 -23.92 -40.67 32.74
CA PHE A 4 -22.93 -41.16 31.78
C PHE A 4 -21.64 -40.37 31.94
N SER A 5 -20.56 -41.15 32.01
CA SER A 5 -19.23 -40.84 32.48
C SER A 5 -18.41 -40.12 31.42
N LEU A 6 -17.83 -38.97 31.75
CA LEU A 6 -16.77 -38.32 30.96
C LEU A 6 -15.42 -38.97 31.33
N SER A 7 -14.80 -39.61 30.35
CA SER A 7 -13.44 -40.14 30.43
C SER A 7 -12.43 -39.00 30.27
N GLN A 8 -11.57 -38.86 31.27
CA GLN A 8 -10.37 -38.03 31.22
C GLN A 8 -9.28 -38.76 30.42
N SER A 9 -8.68 -38.07 29.44
CA SER A 9 -7.35 -38.45 28.93
C SER A 9 -6.44 -37.22 28.98
N LEU A 10 -5.49 -37.29 29.91
CA LEU A 10 -4.38 -36.36 30.08
C LEU A 10 -3.26 -36.81 29.14
N LEU A 11 -2.94 -36.03 28.11
CA LEU A 11 -1.68 -36.19 27.38
C LEU A 11 -0.65 -35.20 27.94
N ARG A 12 0.37 -35.77 28.59
CA ARG A 12 1.57 -35.11 29.06
C ARG A 12 2.43 -34.70 27.86
N TRP A 13 2.82 -33.43 27.78
CA TRP A 13 3.91 -32.97 26.92
C TRP A 13 5.14 -32.68 27.79
N SER A 14 6.22 -33.40 27.49
CA SER A 14 7.52 -33.28 28.13
C SER A 14 8.28 -32.11 27.49
N LEU A 15 8.63 -31.07 28.26
CA LEU A 15 9.63 -30.09 27.87
C LEU A 15 11.02 -30.73 27.94
N ALA A 16 11.76 -30.71 26.83
CA ALA A 16 13.19 -30.93 26.81
C ALA A 16 13.87 -29.64 26.32
N SER A 17 14.41 -28.87 27.26
CA SER A 17 15.24 -27.70 27.03
C SER A 17 16.63 -28.14 26.59
N VAL A 18 17.10 -27.66 25.43
CA VAL A 18 18.52 -27.76 25.04
C VAL A 18 19.12 -26.36 25.09
N LEU A 19 19.92 -26.14 26.12
CA LEU A 19 20.87 -25.03 26.24
C LEU A 19 22.08 -25.36 25.36
N ALA A 20 22.38 -24.50 24.39
CA ALA A 20 23.68 -24.47 23.72
C ALA A 20 24.35 -23.13 24.02
N THR A 21 25.30 -23.16 24.96
CA THR A 21 26.25 -22.10 25.25
C THR A 21 27.42 -22.21 24.28
N GLY A 22 27.72 -21.11 23.57
CA GLY A 22 28.93 -20.96 22.78
C GLY A 22 29.33 -19.50 22.74
N SER A 23 30.42 -19.16 23.41
CA SER A 23 30.95 -17.80 23.52
C SER A 23 32.31 -17.68 22.84
N ILE A 24 32.59 -16.44 22.42
CA ILE A 24 33.89 -15.78 22.18
C ILE A 24 34.41 -15.79 20.74
N GLY A 25 34.38 -14.58 20.17
CA GLY A 25 35.14 -14.14 19.00
C GLY A 25 35.05 -12.63 18.87
N ALA A 26 35.63 -11.91 19.84
CA ALA A 26 35.73 -10.45 19.82
C ALA A 26 36.65 -9.98 18.69
N CYS A 27 36.15 -9.15 17.78
CA CYS A 27 36.95 -8.28 16.94
C CYS A 27 36.79 -6.83 17.43
N ALA A 28 37.93 -6.15 17.47
CA ALA A 28 38.19 -4.93 18.21
C ALA A 28 37.33 -3.74 17.76
N MET A 29 36.82 -3.00 18.73
CA MET A 29 36.31 -1.64 18.55
C MET A 29 37.50 -0.71 18.34
N THR A 30 37.56 -0.05 17.18
CA THR A 30 38.45 1.07 16.93
C THR A 30 37.82 2.37 17.46
N ASN A 31 38.69 3.24 17.96
CA ASN A 31 38.45 4.44 18.74
C ASN A 31 37.60 5.51 17.97
N PRO A 32 36.51 6.06 18.54
CA PRO A 32 35.59 6.95 17.83
C PRO A 32 36.05 8.42 17.71
N LYS A 33 37.35 8.67 17.45
CA LYS A 33 37.89 10.04 17.35
C LYS A 33 38.81 10.32 16.14
N ASP A 34 38.92 9.42 15.17
CA ASP A 34 39.76 9.63 13.97
C ASP A 34 39.00 9.35 12.67
N VAL A 35 37.87 10.01 12.44
CA VAL A 35 37.32 10.20 11.09
C VAL A 35 37.04 11.68 10.92
N GLY A 36 37.93 12.35 10.18
CA GLY A 36 37.80 13.75 9.85
C GLY A 36 36.62 13.98 8.89
N ASP A 37 36.02 15.16 9.03
CA ASP A 37 35.05 15.75 8.11
C ASP A 37 35.49 15.55 6.65
N ALA A 38 34.83 14.63 5.95
CA ALA A 38 34.74 14.65 4.51
C ALA A 38 33.33 15.16 4.19
N ASN A 39 33.28 16.39 3.70
CA ASN A 39 32.09 16.98 3.09
C ASN A 39 31.45 15.97 2.14
N GLY A 40 30.14 15.80 2.25
CA GLY A 40 29.35 15.01 1.33
C GLY A 40 29.45 15.62 -0.06
N ASP A 41 30.19 14.97 -0.93
CA ASP A 41 30.01 15.10 -2.36
C ASP A 41 28.80 14.22 -2.72
N ASP A 42 27.81 14.87 -3.34
CA ASP A 42 26.64 14.24 -3.94
C ASP A 42 27.07 13.04 -4.80
N ILE A 43 26.71 11.84 -4.35
CA ILE A 43 26.80 10.66 -5.20
C ILE A 43 25.56 10.71 -6.10
N ASP A 44 25.69 11.42 -7.22
CA ASP A 44 24.84 11.20 -8.38
C ASP A 44 25.02 9.74 -8.81
N VAL A 45 24.06 8.89 -8.43
CA VAL A 45 23.93 7.55 -8.99
C VAL A 45 23.46 7.73 -10.43
N ILE A 46 24.43 7.79 -11.35
CA ILE A 46 24.16 7.68 -12.79
C ILE A 46 23.72 6.24 -13.05
N ASN A 47 22.42 5.98 -12.95
CA ASN A 47 21.77 4.76 -13.42
C ASN A 47 21.70 4.83 -14.96
N ASP A 48 22.71 4.31 -15.66
CA ASP A 48 22.69 3.91 -17.10
C ASP A 48 21.78 4.70 -18.07
N GLY A 49 21.70 6.04 -17.94
CA GLY A 49 20.88 6.87 -18.81
C GLY A 49 19.37 6.56 -18.81
N ILE A 50 18.86 5.85 -17.80
CA ILE A 50 17.41 5.62 -17.64
C ILE A 50 16.84 6.75 -16.78
N ILE A 51 16.08 7.65 -17.41
CA ILE A 51 15.34 8.70 -16.72
C ILE A 51 14.19 8.02 -15.96
N ALA A 52 14.22 8.08 -14.62
CA ALA A 52 13.14 7.57 -13.80
C ALA A 52 11.87 8.41 -14.03
N CYS A 53 10.81 7.79 -14.53
CA CYS A 53 9.58 8.51 -14.88
C CYS A 53 8.80 9.04 -13.69
N THR A 54 9.01 8.46 -12.51
CA THR A 54 8.30 8.81 -11.29
C THR A 54 9.32 9.07 -10.20
N ASP A 55 9.31 10.28 -9.65
CA ASP A 55 10.09 10.61 -8.47
C ASP A 55 9.37 10.13 -7.21
N TYR A 56 9.64 8.89 -6.80
CA TYR A 56 9.13 8.35 -5.53
C TYR A 56 9.83 8.98 -4.32
N SER A 57 11.01 9.59 -4.50
CA SER A 57 11.74 10.20 -3.39
C SER A 57 10.99 11.39 -2.81
N ALA A 58 10.20 12.09 -3.64
CA ALA A 58 9.34 13.21 -3.24
C ALA A 58 8.40 12.89 -2.07
N VAL A 59 7.96 11.64 -1.93
CA VAL A 59 7.10 11.21 -0.80
C VAL A 59 7.86 10.39 0.23
N GLN A 60 8.87 9.61 -0.17
CA GLN A 60 9.68 8.81 0.76
C GLN A 60 10.59 9.66 1.64
N GLN A 61 11.06 10.79 1.12
CA GLN A 61 11.96 11.73 1.78
C GLN A 61 11.22 13.03 2.13
N ALA A 62 9.95 12.91 2.51
CA ALA A 62 9.14 14.05 2.92
C ALA A 62 9.83 14.86 4.04
N PRO A 63 9.71 16.20 4.03
CA PRO A 63 10.31 17.06 5.05
C PRO A 63 9.80 16.70 6.45
N ALA A 64 10.57 17.06 7.48
CA ALA A 64 10.20 16.81 8.86
C ALA A 64 8.83 17.44 9.19
N PHE A 65 7.88 16.63 9.65
CA PHE A 65 6.53 17.09 9.93
C PHE A 65 6.42 17.68 11.34
N SER A 66 5.91 18.91 11.45
CA SER A 66 5.54 19.53 12.72
C SER A 66 4.07 19.29 13.01
N PHE A 67 3.78 18.52 14.06
CA PHE A 67 2.40 18.26 14.47
C PHE A 67 1.70 19.53 14.97
N PRO A 68 0.38 19.68 14.70
CA PRO A 68 -0.41 20.76 15.29
C PRO A 68 -0.52 20.58 16.81
N ALA A 69 -0.93 21.66 17.49
CA ALA A 69 -1.21 21.59 18.93
C ALA A 69 -2.38 20.62 19.19
N GLN A 70 -2.16 19.67 20.09
CA GLN A 70 -3.22 18.76 20.55
C GLN A 70 -4.35 19.55 21.22
N GLN A 71 -5.58 19.18 20.93
CA GLN A 71 -6.80 19.71 21.52
C GLN A 71 -7.51 18.59 22.29
N ASP A 72 -8.45 18.96 23.16
CA ASP A 72 -9.32 17.97 23.78
C ASP A 72 -10.33 17.42 22.76
N PHE A 73 -10.60 16.10 22.82
CA PHE A 73 -11.75 15.52 22.14
C PHE A 73 -13.04 16.24 22.56
N LYS A 74 -13.91 16.53 21.59
CA LYS A 74 -15.20 17.17 21.86
C LYS A 74 -16.16 16.25 22.61
N SER A 75 -16.04 14.94 22.41
CA SER A 75 -16.86 13.93 23.06
C SER A 75 -16.07 13.11 24.08
N PHE A 76 -16.63 12.94 25.29
CA PHE A 76 -16.09 12.01 26.28
C PHE A 76 -16.04 10.57 25.77
N GLY A 77 -17.00 10.17 24.93
CA GLY A 77 -17.02 8.85 24.30
C GLY A 77 -15.81 8.66 23.36
N ASN A 78 -15.49 9.68 22.56
CA ASN A 78 -14.34 9.65 21.65
C ASN A 78 -13.02 9.64 22.42
N ARG A 79 -12.94 10.32 23.57
CA ARG A 79 -11.79 10.22 24.46
C ARG A 79 -11.56 8.80 25.00
N LEU A 80 -12.63 8.07 25.33
CA LEU A 80 -12.52 6.67 25.74
C LEU A 80 -12.18 5.75 24.56
N LEU A 81 -12.77 6.02 23.40
CA LEU A 81 -12.52 5.28 22.16
C LEU A 81 -11.04 5.38 21.74
N ALA A 82 -10.44 6.56 21.83
CA ALA A 82 -9.05 6.82 21.48
C ALA A 82 -8.01 6.18 22.43
N LEU A 83 -8.45 5.50 23.50
CA LEU A 83 -7.56 4.64 24.29
C LEU A 83 -7.23 3.32 23.56
N ASP A 84 -7.97 2.97 22.51
CA ASP A 84 -7.72 1.80 21.67
C ASP A 84 -6.78 2.14 20.50
N LYS A 85 -6.34 1.14 19.75
CA LYS A 85 -5.43 1.28 18.60
C LYS A 85 -6.14 2.03 17.45
N PRO A 86 -5.53 3.07 16.87
CA PRO A 86 -6.08 3.76 15.70
C PRO A 86 -5.91 2.92 14.42
N PHE A 87 -6.96 2.86 13.60
CA PHE A 87 -6.97 2.17 12.30
C PHE A 87 -7.21 3.12 11.12
N HIS A 88 -6.89 4.39 11.32
CA HIS A 88 -7.10 5.45 10.35
C HIS A 88 -6.45 5.15 9.01
N MET A 89 -7.18 5.43 7.94
CA MET A 89 -6.71 5.23 6.58
C MET A 89 -7.17 6.37 5.69
N GLY A 90 -6.53 6.52 4.53
CA GLY A 90 -7.13 7.32 3.47
C GLY A 90 -6.97 6.70 2.11
N HIS A 91 -7.80 7.21 1.20
CA HIS A 91 -8.03 6.64 -0.11
C HIS A 91 -7.15 7.34 -1.15
N ASP A 92 -6.02 6.72 -1.49
CA ASP A 92 -5.07 7.23 -2.48
C ASP A 92 -5.73 7.55 -3.81
N LYS A 93 -5.19 8.51 -4.58
CA LYS A 93 -5.81 8.91 -5.84
C LYS A 93 -4.78 9.19 -6.91
N ILE A 94 -5.09 8.80 -8.15
CA ILE A 94 -4.42 9.28 -9.35
C ILE A 94 -5.34 10.30 -10.02
N VAL A 95 -4.79 11.45 -10.41
CA VAL A 95 -5.53 12.54 -11.07
C VAL A 95 -4.71 13.10 -12.22
N SER A 96 -5.38 13.75 -13.17
CA SER A 96 -4.69 14.51 -14.20
C SER A 96 -3.92 15.68 -13.56
N ALA A 97 -2.72 15.98 -14.05
CA ALA A 97 -1.97 17.15 -13.63
C ALA A 97 -2.80 18.44 -13.79
N GLY A 98 -2.74 19.32 -12.78
CA GLY A 98 -3.52 20.55 -12.68
C GLY A 98 -4.99 20.34 -12.28
N GLN A 99 -5.48 19.11 -12.15
CA GLN A 99 -6.87 18.84 -11.77
C GLN A 99 -7.04 18.89 -10.25
N ALA A 100 -7.89 19.80 -9.76
CA ALA A 100 -8.29 19.82 -8.36
C ALA A 100 -9.11 18.57 -8.00
N THR A 101 -9.01 18.13 -6.74
CA THR A 101 -9.61 16.89 -6.28
C THR A 101 -10.07 16.98 -4.82
N SER A 102 -10.76 15.94 -4.35
CA SER A 102 -11.07 15.72 -2.94
C SER A 102 -10.49 14.37 -2.52
N LEU A 103 -9.69 14.37 -1.46
CA LEU A 103 -9.14 13.18 -0.83
C LEU A 103 -9.98 12.79 0.38
N VAL A 104 -10.08 11.49 0.63
CA VAL A 104 -10.92 10.96 1.71
C VAL A 104 -10.03 10.31 2.76
N GLY A 105 -10.19 10.74 4.00
CA GLY A 105 -9.65 10.06 5.18
C GLY A 105 -10.79 9.44 5.98
N LYS A 106 -10.57 8.25 6.55
CA LYS A 106 -11.47 7.57 7.48
C LYS A 106 -10.75 7.30 8.79
N PHE A 107 -11.42 7.61 9.89
CA PHE A 107 -10.89 7.59 11.24
C PHE A 107 -11.74 6.69 12.13
N ASP A 108 -11.15 5.59 12.57
CA ASP A 108 -11.73 4.61 13.48
C ASP A 108 -10.70 4.16 14.52
N TYR A 109 -11.20 3.58 15.61
CA TYR A 109 -10.38 2.93 16.64
C TYR A 109 -10.90 1.54 16.96
N GLY A 110 -9.97 0.67 17.37
CA GLY A 110 -10.23 -0.66 17.86
C GLY A 110 -10.14 -1.75 16.80
N ALA A 111 -9.32 -2.76 17.10
CA ALA A 111 -8.93 -3.81 16.15
C ALA A 111 -10.03 -4.81 15.77
N VAL A 112 -11.12 -4.83 16.53
CA VAL A 112 -12.22 -5.80 16.32
C VAL A 112 -13.45 -5.10 15.75
N PHE A 113 -13.84 -3.97 16.34
CA PHE A 113 -15.10 -3.31 16.00
C PHE A 113 -14.94 -2.11 15.08
N HIS A 114 -13.71 -1.60 14.86
CA HIS A 114 -13.44 -0.46 13.97
C HIS A 114 -14.45 0.67 14.17
N LYS A 115 -14.56 1.15 15.41
CA LYS A 115 -15.60 2.11 15.76
C LYS A 115 -15.20 3.50 15.24
N ASP A 116 -16.08 4.08 14.44
CA ASP A 116 -15.90 5.40 13.83
C ASP A 116 -15.68 6.50 14.86
N LEU A 117 -14.71 7.37 14.58
CA LEU A 117 -14.48 8.62 15.28
C LEU A 117 -15.42 9.69 14.70
N GLU A 118 -16.49 10.03 15.40
CA GLU A 118 -17.54 10.92 14.88
C GLU A 118 -17.47 12.31 15.53
N GLY A 119 -17.57 13.38 14.73
CA GLY A 119 -17.67 14.76 15.22
C GLY A 119 -16.37 15.39 15.73
N GLU A 120 -15.21 14.81 15.44
CA GLU A 120 -13.90 15.28 15.93
C GLU A 120 -13.11 16.02 14.85
N GLU A 121 -12.18 16.87 15.29
CA GLU A 121 -11.41 17.75 14.40
C GLU A 121 -10.14 17.06 13.88
N VAL A 122 -9.93 17.20 12.57
CA VAL A 122 -8.76 16.69 11.86
C VAL A 122 -8.16 17.82 11.03
N GLN A 123 -6.86 18.02 11.12
CA GLN A 123 -6.14 18.96 10.25
C GLN A 123 -5.40 18.21 9.14
N ALA A 124 -5.44 18.75 7.92
CA ALA A 124 -4.78 18.15 6.77
C ALA A 124 -3.62 19.02 6.27
N PHE A 125 -2.56 18.36 5.83
CA PHE A 125 -1.33 18.98 5.32
C PHE A 125 -0.84 18.21 4.10
N ILE A 126 -0.28 18.90 3.10
CA ILE A 126 0.29 18.29 1.89
C ILE A 126 1.77 18.59 1.75
N THR A 127 2.55 17.61 1.31
CA THR A 127 3.92 17.80 0.78
C THR A 127 4.13 16.88 -0.44
N GLY A 128 5.28 16.97 -1.10
CA GLY A 128 5.61 16.17 -2.28
C GLY A 128 6.39 16.94 -3.35
N SER A 129 6.25 16.51 -4.61
CA SER A 129 7.00 17.07 -5.75
C SER A 129 6.87 18.59 -5.84
N GLY A 130 8.02 19.28 -5.82
CA GLY A 130 8.11 20.74 -5.88
C GLY A 130 7.69 21.46 -4.60
N LYS A 131 7.67 20.79 -3.44
CA LYS A 131 7.37 21.39 -2.13
C LYS A 131 8.55 21.19 -1.17
N ASP A 132 9.03 22.29 -0.59
CA ASP A 132 10.13 22.27 0.39
C ASP A 132 9.64 21.98 1.82
N ASP A 133 8.35 22.20 2.11
CA ASP A 133 7.74 22.02 3.43
C ASP A 133 6.27 21.58 3.31
N TRP A 134 5.69 21.17 4.43
CA TRP A 134 4.28 20.83 4.55
C TRP A 134 3.39 22.07 4.47
N GLN A 135 2.39 22.01 3.59
CA GLN A 135 1.42 23.09 3.39
C GLN A 135 0.10 22.72 4.05
N TYR A 136 -0.45 23.63 4.87
CA TYR A 136 -1.74 23.43 5.52
C TYR A 136 -2.89 23.50 4.51
N LEU A 137 -3.76 22.48 4.53
CA LEU A 137 -4.94 22.38 3.66
C LEU A 137 -6.25 22.79 4.34
N GLY A 138 -6.31 22.71 5.66
CA GLY A 138 -7.52 23.06 6.42
C GLY A 138 -7.77 22.18 7.63
N GLN A 139 -8.86 22.48 8.32
CA GLN A 139 -9.40 21.73 9.43
C GLN A 139 -10.81 21.24 9.08
N PHE A 140 -11.08 19.98 9.36
CA PHE A 140 -12.29 19.26 8.97
C PHE A 140 -12.84 18.50 10.16
N THR A 141 -14.17 18.31 10.18
CA THR A 141 -14.84 17.52 11.21
C THR A 141 -15.23 16.15 10.65
N THR A 142 -14.93 15.08 11.37
CA THR A 142 -15.37 13.73 10.97
C THR A 142 -16.89 13.61 10.98
N ASN A 143 -17.45 12.98 9.93
CA ASN A 143 -18.89 12.72 9.83
C ASN A 143 -19.30 11.45 10.62
N ASN A 144 -20.56 11.02 10.48
CA ASN A 144 -21.12 9.85 11.16
C ASN A 144 -20.52 8.49 10.68
N ASP A 145 -19.73 8.49 9.61
CA ASP A 145 -18.97 7.34 9.10
C ASP A 145 -17.46 7.54 9.35
N GLY A 146 -17.10 8.42 10.30
CA GLY A 146 -15.72 8.72 10.64
C GLY A 146 -14.89 9.31 9.48
N LYS A 147 -15.54 9.86 8.44
CA LYS A 147 -14.85 10.35 7.24
C LYS A 147 -14.71 11.87 7.23
N ILE A 148 -13.62 12.33 6.62
CA ILE A 148 -13.46 13.71 6.16
C ILE A 148 -13.20 13.73 4.65
N PHE A 149 -13.48 14.87 4.03
CA PHE A 149 -13.25 15.12 2.60
C PHE A 149 -12.38 16.38 2.49
N VAL A 150 -11.13 16.21 2.08
CA VAL A 150 -10.13 17.28 2.02
C VAL A 150 -10.01 17.76 0.57
N PRO A 151 -10.44 18.99 0.24
CA PRO A 151 -10.17 19.58 -1.06
C PRO A 151 -8.67 19.83 -1.21
N VAL A 152 -8.14 19.46 -2.38
CA VAL A 152 -6.75 19.68 -2.77
C VAL A 152 -6.77 20.37 -4.13
N ASP A 153 -6.14 21.54 -4.20
CA ASP A 153 -5.98 22.28 -5.46
C ASP A 153 -5.15 21.47 -6.46
N GLY A 154 -5.30 21.78 -7.75
CA GLY A 154 -4.59 21.09 -8.82
C GLY A 154 -3.06 21.15 -8.63
N GLN A 155 -2.45 19.99 -8.44
CA GLN A 155 -0.99 19.85 -8.35
C GLN A 155 -0.39 19.61 -9.74
N GLN A 156 0.86 20.01 -9.94
CA GLN A 156 1.61 19.68 -11.16
C GLN A 156 1.88 18.17 -11.22
N GLU A 157 2.35 17.65 -12.35
CA GLU A 157 2.78 16.26 -12.45
C GLU A 157 3.79 15.93 -11.32
N GLY A 158 3.54 14.86 -10.58
CA GLY A 158 4.33 14.51 -9.41
C GLY A 158 3.66 13.58 -8.42
N GLN A 159 4.38 13.28 -7.34
CA GLN A 159 3.92 12.46 -6.22
C GLN A 159 3.73 13.36 -4.99
N TYR A 160 2.60 13.18 -4.30
CA TYR A 160 2.23 13.96 -3.14
C TYR A 160 1.71 13.07 -2.02
N VAL A 161 1.93 13.50 -0.79
CA VAL A 161 1.36 12.88 0.40
C VAL A 161 0.57 13.91 1.19
N VAL A 162 -0.66 13.54 1.57
CA VAL A 162 -1.53 14.32 2.45
C VAL A 162 -1.63 13.62 3.79
N ARG A 163 -1.11 14.28 4.83
CA ARG A 163 -1.20 13.83 6.22
C ARG A 163 -2.42 14.45 6.87
N MET A 164 -3.28 13.62 7.43
CA MET A 164 -4.50 14.03 8.13
C MET A 164 -4.39 13.64 9.60
N VAL A 165 -4.31 14.64 10.49
CA VAL A 165 -4.00 14.50 11.92
C VAL A 165 -5.22 14.76 12.77
N VAL A 166 -5.64 13.79 13.58
CA VAL A 166 -6.69 13.93 14.59
C VAL A 166 -6.17 14.82 15.71
N LEU A 167 -6.84 15.94 15.98
CA LEU A 167 -6.36 16.90 16.98
C LEU A 167 -6.49 16.39 18.43
N GLY A 168 -7.37 15.42 18.68
CA GLY A 168 -7.64 14.86 20.00
C GLY A 168 -6.49 14.06 20.62
N ASP A 169 -5.71 13.36 19.79
CA ASP A 169 -4.64 12.45 20.22
C ASP A 169 -3.40 12.46 19.32
N LEU A 170 -3.39 13.30 18.26
CA LEU A 170 -2.34 13.41 17.25
C LEU A 170 -2.07 12.13 16.44
N SER A 171 -2.97 11.15 16.51
CA SER A 171 -2.98 10.03 15.57
C SER A 171 -3.27 10.55 14.16
N TYR A 172 -2.81 9.84 13.14
CA TYR A 172 -2.91 10.32 11.77
C TYR A 172 -2.97 9.19 10.75
N THR A 173 -3.34 9.58 9.54
CA THR A 173 -3.19 8.77 8.34
C THR A 173 -2.60 9.59 7.20
N ASP A 174 -1.89 8.91 6.31
CA ASP A 174 -1.28 9.50 5.12
C ASP A 174 -2.01 8.98 3.88
N VAL A 175 -2.29 9.88 2.95
CA VAL A 175 -3.00 9.61 1.68
C VAL A 175 -2.12 10.02 0.52
N TYR A 176 -1.90 9.13 -0.44
CA TYR A 176 -1.02 9.40 -1.57
C TYR A 176 -1.83 9.93 -2.75
N LEU A 177 -1.36 11.04 -3.32
CA LEU A 177 -1.93 11.68 -4.49
C LEU A 177 -0.86 11.68 -5.59
N THR A 178 -1.18 11.05 -6.71
CA THR A 178 -0.34 11.01 -7.91
C THR A 178 -0.99 11.89 -8.95
N ALA A 179 -0.32 12.96 -9.36
CA ALA A 179 -0.74 13.79 -10.48
C ALA A 179 0.07 13.39 -11.72
N ILE A 180 -0.60 13.10 -12.83
CA ILE A 180 0.02 12.55 -14.04
C ILE A 180 -0.38 13.35 -15.28
N GLU A 181 0.53 13.41 -16.25
CA GLU A 181 0.16 13.81 -17.61
C GLU A 181 -0.56 12.67 -18.35
N ALA A 182 -1.34 13.03 -19.37
CA ALA A 182 -2.06 12.07 -20.18
C ALA A 182 -1.12 11.10 -20.93
N GLY A 183 -1.49 9.82 -21.00
CA GLY A 183 -0.68 8.78 -21.64
C GLY A 183 0.38 8.18 -20.70
N ARG A 184 0.25 8.40 -19.38
CA ARG A 184 1.12 7.78 -18.39
C ARG A 184 0.92 6.27 -18.39
N LYS A 185 1.91 5.53 -18.90
CA LYS A 185 1.85 4.06 -18.94
C LYS A 185 2.00 3.47 -17.55
N ALA A 186 1.12 2.52 -17.24
CA ALA A 186 1.06 1.84 -15.96
C ALA A 186 0.89 0.33 -16.09
N VAL A 187 1.28 -0.37 -15.04
CA VAL A 187 1.02 -1.81 -14.87
C VAL A 187 0.21 -1.99 -13.59
N VAL A 188 -0.90 -2.71 -13.70
CA VAL A 188 -1.78 -2.97 -12.55
C VAL A 188 -1.50 -4.34 -11.95
N PHE A 189 -1.46 -4.39 -10.63
CA PHE A 189 -1.26 -5.59 -9.84
C PHE A 189 -2.39 -5.75 -8.83
N ASP A 190 -3.02 -6.92 -8.83
CA ASP A 190 -3.61 -7.43 -7.60
C ASP A 190 -2.49 -7.83 -6.61
N ILE A 191 -2.83 -7.99 -5.32
CA ILE A 191 -1.89 -8.33 -4.25
C ILE A 191 -2.10 -9.76 -3.75
N ASP A 192 -3.34 -10.12 -3.41
CA ASP A 192 -3.64 -11.33 -2.65
C ASP A 192 -3.58 -12.55 -3.57
N GLU A 193 -2.71 -13.51 -3.24
CA GLU A 193 -2.34 -14.64 -4.09
C GLU A 193 -1.73 -14.28 -5.46
N THR A 194 -1.73 -13.01 -5.85
CA THR A 194 -0.99 -12.50 -7.00
C THR A 194 0.46 -12.22 -6.62
N LEU A 195 0.70 -11.36 -5.63
CA LEU A 195 2.05 -11.08 -5.12
C LEU A 195 2.37 -11.89 -3.86
N THR A 196 1.34 -12.30 -3.11
CA THR A 196 1.46 -13.24 -1.99
C THR A 196 1.23 -14.68 -2.46
N LYS A 197 1.64 -15.70 -1.67
CA LYS A 197 1.49 -17.11 -2.05
C LYS A 197 0.10 -17.71 -1.83
N SER A 198 -0.67 -17.28 -0.84
CA SER A 198 -2.00 -17.84 -0.52
C SER A 198 -2.87 -16.90 0.31
N ASP A 199 -4.18 -17.08 0.22
CA ASP A 199 -5.24 -16.42 1.00
C ASP A 199 -5.30 -16.82 2.48
N LEU A 200 -4.45 -17.76 2.94
CA LEU A 200 -4.47 -18.33 4.30
C LEU A 200 -3.96 -17.36 5.39
N GLU A 201 -4.17 -16.05 5.19
CA GLU A 201 -3.96 -14.97 6.17
C GLU A 201 -5.20 -14.08 6.36
N GLN A 202 -6.29 -14.35 5.63
CA GLN A 202 -7.60 -13.77 5.99
C GLN A 202 -8.20 -14.42 7.24
N ILE A 203 -7.64 -15.55 7.70
CA ILE A 203 -8.06 -16.25 8.92
C ILE A 203 -6.86 -16.28 9.89
N LEU A 204 -6.85 -15.32 10.83
CA LEU A 204 -5.95 -15.17 11.99
C LEU A 204 -4.67 -14.33 11.83
N ASP A 205 -4.78 -13.10 11.31
CA ASP A 205 -4.02 -12.01 11.95
C ASP A 205 -4.71 -10.64 11.88
N TYR A 206 -5.48 -10.32 12.92
CA TYR A 206 -6.04 -8.98 13.16
C TYR A 206 -4.96 -7.94 13.58
N THR A 207 -3.66 -8.26 13.47
CA THR A 207 -2.58 -7.36 13.90
C THR A 207 -1.72 -6.76 12.79
N GLY A 208 -1.75 -7.33 11.58
CA GLY A 208 -1.03 -6.78 10.43
C GLY A 208 -0.65 -7.87 9.45
N ILE A 209 -0.66 -7.54 8.16
CA ILE A 209 0.04 -8.33 7.15
C ILE A 209 1.55 -8.19 7.44
N GLU A 210 2.03 -8.95 8.41
CA GLU A 210 3.46 -9.14 8.69
C GLU A 210 3.91 -10.58 8.34
N ALA A 211 2.99 -11.45 7.88
CA ALA A 211 3.29 -12.87 7.65
C ALA A 211 3.17 -13.34 6.18
N ALA A 212 2.53 -12.58 5.28
CA ALA A 212 2.27 -13.09 3.93
C ALA A 212 3.57 -13.36 3.18
N ASP A 213 3.83 -14.64 2.91
CA ASP A 213 4.98 -15.03 2.11
C ASP A 213 4.85 -14.45 0.70
N PRO A 214 5.83 -13.65 0.24
CA PRO A 214 5.84 -13.16 -1.12
C PRO A 214 6.05 -14.32 -2.09
N ARG A 215 5.42 -14.25 -3.26
CA ARG A 215 5.79 -15.13 -4.36
C ARG A 215 7.25 -14.90 -4.73
N PRO A 216 7.98 -15.95 -5.14
CA PRO A 216 9.36 -15.79 -5.59
C PRO A 216 9.45 -14.72 -6.69
N ALA A 217 10.38 -13.76 -6.52
CA ALA A 217 10.60 -12.62 -7.41
C ALA A 217 9.42 -11.62 -7.57
N ALA A 218 8.42 -11.60 -6.67
CA ALA A 218 7.34 -10.61 -6.73
C ALA A 218 7.81 -9.15 -6.61
N GLY A 219 8.77 -8.86 -5.71
CA GLY A 219 9.35 -7.51 -5.60
C GLY A 219 10.16 -7.14 -6.85
N GLN A 220 10.97 -8.08 -7.36
CA GLN A 220 11.74 -7.89 -8.60
C GLN A 220 10.83 -7.63 -9.80
N LEU A 221 9.70 -8.34 -9.91
CA LEU A 221 8.72 -8.12 -10.97
C LEU A 221 8.28 -6.65 -11.05
N VAL A 222 7.87 -6.08 -9.92
CA VAL A 222 7.41 -4.69 -9.86
C VAL A 222 8.59 -3.73 -10.10
N GLN A 223 9.75 -4.00 -9.50
CA GLN A 223 10.93 -3.16 -9.65
C GLN A 223 11.37 -3.04 -11.11
N GLU A 224 11.34 -4.13 -11.88
CA GLU A 224 11.68 -4.11 -13.31
C GLU A 224 10.74 -3.21 -14.14
N TYR A 225 9.48 -3.06 -13.74
CA TYR A 225 8.57 -2.09 -14.38
C TYR A 225 8.89 -0.66 -13.98
N ILE A 226 9.20 -0.42 -12.71
CA ILE A 226 9.63 0.89 -12.22
C ILE A 226 10.89 1.33 -12.97
N ASP A 227 11.88 0.45 -13.06
CA ASP A 227 13.15 0.69 -13.76
C ASP A 227 12.95 0.92 -15.27
N ARG A 228 11.83 0.42 -15.83
CA ARG A 228 11.43 0.67 -17.23
C ARG A 228 10.50 1.85 -17.39
N GLY A 229 10.26 2.59 -16.32
CA GLY A 229 9.51 3.84 -16.36
C GLY A 229 7.99 3.69 -16.31
N TYR A 230 7.47 2.50 -15.98
CA TYR A 230 6.04 2.29 -15.80
C TYR A 230 5.62 2.66 -14.39
N HIS A 231 4.42 3.24 -14.25
CA HIS A 231 3.84 3.47 -12.93
C HIS A 231 3.15 2.19 -12.44
N PRO A 232 3.58 1.58 -11.33
CA PRO A 232 2.89 0.43 -10.76
C PRO A 232 1.65 0.90 -9.99
N VAL A 233 0.53 0.23 -10.20
CA VAL A 233 -0.75 0.50 -9.52
C VAL A 233 -1.21 -0.76 -8.82
N PHE A 234 -1.57 -0.66 -7.54
CA PHE A 234 -2.03 -1.81 -6.76
C PHE A 234 -3.51 -1.69 -6.46
N VAL A 235 -4.30 -2.68 -6.89
CA VAL A 235 -5.75 -2.71 -6.67
C VAL A 235 -6.12 -4.04 -6.02
N THR A 236 -6.43 -4.01 -4.73
CA THR A 236 -6.80 -5.18 -3.92
C THR A 236 -8.24 -5.06 -3.41
N ALA A 237 -8.90 -6.22 -3.25
CA ALA A 237 -10.22 -6.33 -2.64
C ALA A 237 -10.19 -6.24 -1.10
N ARG A 238 -9.00 -6.14 -0.49
CA ARG A 238 -8.87 -5.92 0.96
C ARG A 238 -9.71 -4.73 1.41
N THR A 239 -10.32 -4.87 2.58
CA THR A 239 -11.06 -3.79 3.23
C THR A 239 -10.14 -2.61 3.55
N TYR A 240 -10.67 -1.37 3.48
CA TYR A 240 -9.89 -0.14 3.66
C TYR A 240 -8.97 -0.11 4.88
N TRP A 241 -9.39 -0.68 6.01
CA TRP A 241 -8.61 -0.69 7.25
C TRP A 241 -7.33 -1.54 7.16
N TYR A 242 -7.17 -2.36 6.11
CA TYR A 242 -5.92 -3.07 5.81
C TYR A 242 -4.91 -2.24 5.01
N ALA A 243 -5.26 -1.03 4.55
CA ALA A 243 -4.39 -0.23 3.68
C ALA A 243 -3.01 0.02 4.30
N LYS A 244 -2.95 0.39 5.59
CA LYS A 244 -1.68 0.67 6.28
C LYS A 244 -0.78 -0.57 6.40
N GLY A 245 -1.37 -1.72 6.73
CA GLY A 245 -0.64 -2.99 6.81
C GLY A 245 -0.18 -3.49 5.44
N THR A 246 -1.04 -3.34 4.43
CA THR A 246 -0.74 -3.72 3.05
C THR A 246 0.40 -2.88 2.48
N ARG A 247 0.37 -1.55 2.68
CA ARG A 247 1.47 -0.66 2.30
C ARG A 247 2.77 -1.02 3.01
N ARG A 248 2.70 -1.29 4.33
CA ARG A 248 3.87 -1.76 5.10
C ARG A 248 4.45 -3.03 4.50
N TRP A 249 3.63 -4.01 4.17
CA TRP A 249 4.09 -5.27 3.56
C TRP A 249 4.77 -5.03 2.19
N LEU A 250 4.19 -4.18 1.34
CA LEU A 250 4.81 -3.83 0.05
C LEU A 250 6.20 -3.21 0.24
N ARG A 251 6.34 -2.29 1.21
CA ARG A 251 7.62 -1.65 1.50
C ARG A 251 8.62 -2.61 2.14
N ASP A 252 8.24 -3.26 3.24
CA ASP A 252 9.18 -3.96 4.11
C ASP A 252 9.50 -5.37 3.58
N THR A 253 8.56 -6.02 2.89
CA THR A 253 8.72 -7.39 2.36
C THR A 253 9.16 -7.40 0.90
N LEU A 254 8.61 -6.51 0.07
CA LEU A 254 8.96 -6.45 -1.37
C LEU A 254 10.01 -5.39 -1.70
N ASN A 255 10.44 -4.57 -0.73
CA ASN A 255 11.38 -3.47 -0.92
C ASN A 255 10.90 -2.44 -1.97
N LEU A 256 9.60 -2.15 -1.96
CA LEU A 256 8.97 -1.24 -2.91
C LEU A 256 8.76 0.16 -2.32
N PRO A 257 8.79 1.22 -3.14
CA PRO A 257 8.45 2.55 -2.67
C PRO A 257 6.98 2.68 -2.30
N ASP A 258 6.66 3.70 -1.49
CA ASP A 258 5.26 4.05 -1.26
C ASP A 258 4.68 4.70 -2.52
N PHE A 259 3.66 4.07 -3.10
CA PHE A 259 2.93 4.53 -4.30
C PHE A 259 1.41 4.37 -4.10
N THR A 260 0.63 4.57 -5.15
CA THR A 260 -0.82 4.39 -5.12
C THR A 260 -1.23 2.96 -4.79
N LEU A 261 -1.91 2.78 -3.66
CA LEU A 261 -2.57 1.55 -3.22
C LEU A 261 -4.08 1.78 -3.10
N ARG A 262 -4.86 0.94 -3.78
CA ARG A 262 -6.32 1.00 -3.75
C ARG A 262 -6.89 -0.23 -3.06
N THR A 263 -7.45 0.01 -1.88
CA THR A 263 -8.33 -0.91 -1.13
C THR A 263 -9.79 -0.50 -1.31
N THR A 264 -10.72 -1.40 -1.02
CA THR A 264 -12.16 -1.15 -1.15
C THR A 264 -12.61 0.06 -0.33
N PHE A 265 -13.61 0.82 -0.80
CA PHE A 265 -14.09 2.04 -0.14
C PHE A 265 -15.02 1.74 1.04
N ALA A 266 -15.68 0.58 1.00
CA ALA A 266 -16.57 0.08 2.03
C ALA A 266 -16.52 -1.46 2.08
N ASN A 267 -16.87 -2.03 3.24
CA ASN A 267 -16.78 -3.48 3.49
C ASN A 267 -17.54 -4.32 2.45
N GLN A 268 -18.69 -3.82 1.96
CA GLN A 268 -19.54 -4.58 1.02
C GLN A 268 -18.86 -4.81 -0.33
N GLN A 269 -18.03 -3.87 -0.78
CA GLN A 269 -17.40 -3.94 -2.10
C GLN A 269 -16.41 -5.11 -2.21
N GLY A 270 -15.65 -5.38 -1.15
CA GLY A 270 -14.68 -6.50 -1.14
C GLY A 270 -15.32 -7.88 -0.94
N LEU A 271 -16.59 -7.93 -0.54
CA LEU A 271 -17.29 -9.18 -0.23
C LEU A 271 -18.20 -9.65 -1.37
N PHE A 272 -18.76 -8.73 -2.15
CA PHE A 272 -19.80 -9.07 -3.14
C PHE A 272 -19.61 -8.42 -4.51
N GLU A 273 -18.72 -7.43 -4.66
CA GLU A 273 -18.63 -6.58 -5.86
C GLU A 273 -17.18 -6.37 -6.32
N THR A 274 -16.29 -7.34 -6.05
CA THR A 274 -14.85 -7.20 -6.28
C THR A 274 -14.49 -6.77 -7.70
N ALA A 275 -15.03 -7.44 -8.72
CA ALA A 275 -14.77 -7.10 -10.13
C ALA A 275 -15.26 -5.68 -10.47
N GLN A 276 -16.47 -5.31 -10.00
CA GLN A 276 -17.04 -3.98 -10.22
C GLN A 276 -16.18 -2.89 -9.55
N TYR A 277 -15.82 -3.07 -8.28
CA TYR A 277 -14.94 -2.14 -7.56
C TYR A 277 -13.60 -1.94 -8.29
N LYS A 278 -12.93 -3.03 -8.69
CA LYS A 278 -11.65 -2.95 -9.40
C LYS A 278 -11.81 -2.22 -10.73
N THR A 279 -12.89 -2.53 -11.48
CA THR A 279 -13.24 -1.86 -12.74
C THR A 279 -13.41 -0.35 -12.53
N GLU A 280 -14.22 0.08 -11.57
CA GLU A 280 -14.52 1.50 -11.31
C GLU A 280 -13.26 2.28 -10.91
N VAL A 281 -12.40 1.69 -10.07
CA VAL A 281 -11.14 2.33 -9.66
C VAL A 281 -10.17 2.46 -10.83
N MET A 282 -10.02 1.43 -11.66
CA MET A 282 -9.16 1.48 -12.84
C MET A 282 -9.71 2.44 -13.91
N GLN A 283 -11.03 2.48 -14.12
CA GLN A 283 -11.65 3.43 -15.03
C GLN A 283 -11.40 4.87 -14.60
N ALA A 284 -11.51 5.17 -13.31
CA ALA A 284 -11.20 6.49 -12.78
C ALA A 284 -9.73 6.90 -13.00
N MET A 285 -8.81 5.93 -13.05
CA MET A 285 -7.39 6.17 -13.39
C MET A 285 -7.19 6.40 -14.89
N GLN A 286 -7.89 5.64 -15.75
CA GLN A 286 -7.88 5.89 -17.20
C GLN A 286 -8.45 7.27 -17.54
N ASP A 287 -9.52 7.67 -16.87
CA ASP A 287 -10.12 9.01 -17.01
C ASP A 287 -9.14 10.12 -16.59
N ALA A 288 -8.19 9.82 -15.68
CA ALA A 288 -7.11 10.70 -15.27
C ALA A 288 -5.88 10.66 -16.22
N GLY A 289 -5.90 9.81 -17.25
CA GLY A 289 -4.83 9.72 -18.25
C GLY A 289 -3.90 8.51 -18.12
N VAL A 290 -4.20 7.54 -17.24
CA VAL A 290 -3.44 6.29 -17.16
C VAL A 290 -3.69 5.41 -18.38
N GLU A 291 -2.60 4.88 -18.97
CA GLU A 291 -2.64 3.83 -19.97
C GLU A 291 -2.17 2.52 -19.35
N PHE A 292 -3.09 1.62 -19.00
CA PHE A 292 -2.73 0.28 -18.52
C PHE A 292 -2.21 -0.56 -19.67
N VAL A 293 -0.91 -0.87 -19.64
CA VAL A 293 -0.28 -1.69 -20.69
C VAL A 293 -0.31 -3.18 -20.38
N ARG A 294 -0.48 -3.53 -19.09
CA ARG A 294 -0.39 -4.91 -18.60
C ARG A 294 -1.03 -5.05 -17.22
N ALA A 295 -1.54 -6.24 -16.94
CA ALA A 295 -2.18 -6.58 -15.67
C ALA A 295 -1.67 -7.92 -15.10
N TYR A 296 -1.69 -8.02 -13.77
CA TYR A 296 -1.36 -9.22 -13.00
C TYR A 296 -2.44 -9.52 -11.98
N GLY A 297 -2.96 -10.75 -11.97
CA GLY A 297 -3.98 -11.20 -11.03
C GLY A 297 -3.96 -12.71 -10.76
N ASN A 298 -4.84 -13.17 -9.87
CA ASN A 298 -5.03 -14.59 -9.55
C ASN A 298 -6.49 -15.05 -9.70
N ALA A 299 -7.45 -14.13 -9.62
CA ALA A 299 -8.87 -14.45 -9.53
C ALA A 299 -9.62 -14.26 -10.85
N ASP A 300 -10.77 -14.91 -11.00
CA ASP A 300 -11.72 -14.66 -12.10
C ASP A 300 -12.19 -13.20 -12.12
N THR A 301 -12.44 -12.61 -10.94
CA THR A 301 -12.82 -11.21 -10.76
C THR A 301 -11.73 -10.22 -11.20
N ASP A 302 -10.45 -10.59 -11.11
CA ASP A 302 -9.35 -9.79 -11.67
C ASP A 302 -9.39 -9.80 -13.19
N ALA A 303 -9.48 -11.00 -13.79
CA ALA A 303 -9.54 -11.16 -15.23
C ALA A 303 -10.76 -10.42 -15.82
N GLU A 304 -11.91 -10.46 -15.15
CA GLU A 304 -13.10 -9.69 -15.51
C GLU A 304 -12.82 -8.18 -15.44
N ALA A 305 -12.27 -7.68 -14.32
CA ALA A 305 -12.01 -6.25 -14.15
C ALA A 305 -11.00 -5.72 -15.18
N PHE A 306 -9.93 -6.46 -15.46
CA PHE A 306 -8.93 -6.09 -16.48
C PHE A 306 -9.53 -6.06 -17.88
N ALA A 307 -10.41 -7.02 -18.21
CA ALA A 307 -11.12 -7.03 -19.48
C ALA A 307 -12.10 -5.86 -19.60
N ASN A 308 -12.80 -5.49 -18.52
CA ASN A 308 -13.75 -4.38 -18.52
C ASN A 308 -13.09 -3.03 -18.83
N VAL A 309 -11.84 -2.82 -18.37
CA VAL A 309 -11.05 -1.60 -18.69
C VAL A 309 -10.20 -1.74 -19.95
N GLY A 310 -10.40 -2.81 -20.73
CA GLY A 310 -9.84 -2.97 -22.07
C GLY A 310 -8.39 -3.41 -22.15
N ILE A 311 -7.82 -3.97 -21.07
CA ILE A 311 -6.45 -4.52 -21.12
C ILE A 311 -6.46 -5.79 -22.00
N PRO A 312 -5.61 -5.87 -23.04
CA PRO A 312 -5.59 -7.03 -23.93
C PRO A 312 -5.30 -8.33 -23.20
N LEU A 313 -5.99 -9.43 -23.56
CA LEU A 313 -5.74 -10.76 -22.97
C LEU A 313 -4.29 -11.26 -23.17
N SER A 314 -3.59 -10.75 -24.19
CA SER A 314 -2.15 -11.01 -24.42
C SER A 314 -1.24 -10.31 -23.40
N GLU A 315 -1.77 -9.30 -22.71
CA GLU A 315 -1.08 -8.49 -21.68
C GLU A 315 -1.75 -8.64 -20.30
N THR A 316 -2.62 -9.63 -20.13
CA THR A 316 -3.21 -9.98 -18.83
C THR A 316 -2.62 -11.29 -18.37
N TYR A 317 -1.81 -11.26 -17.32
CA TYR A 317 -1.11 -12.42 -16.79
C TYR A 317 -1.75 -12.89 -15.49
N MET A 318 -2.20 -14.15 -15.50
CA MET A 318 -2.86 -14.78 -14.36
C MET A 318 -1.98 -15.89 -13.78
N ILE A 319 -1.86 -15.94 -12.45
CA ILE A 319 -1.07 -16.93 -11.72
C ILE A 319 -1.96 -17.74 -10.76
N GLY A 320 -1.57 -18.97 -10.46
CA GLY A 320 -2.31 -19.85 -9.54
C GLY A 320 -3.41 -20.64 -10.24
N GLU A 321 -4.49 -20.97 -9.51
CA GLU A 321 -5.54 -21.88 -9.98
C GLU A 321 -6.25 -21.38 -11.24
N ASN A 322 -6.42 -20.06 -11.38
CA ASN A 322 -7.05 -19.45 -12.56
C ASN A 322 -6.05 -18.99 -13.63
N ALA A 323 -4.81 -19.49 -13.62
CA ALA A 323 -3.84 -19.14 -14.67
C ALA A 323 -4.38 -19.49 -16.06
N GLY A 324 -4.44 -18.49 -16.96
CA GLY A 324 -4.96 -18.65 -18.32
C GLY A 324 -6.49 -18.62 -18.44
N ILE A 325 -7.22 -18.31 -17.36
CA ILE A 325 -8.68 -18.16 -17.39
C ILE A 325 -9.12 -17.19 -18.48
N ASN A 326 -10.23 -17.50 -19.17
CA ASN A 326 -10.81 -16.65 -20.22
C ASN A 326 -9.83 -16.25 -21.35
N GLY A 327 -8.77 -17.03 -21.58
CA GLY A 327 -7.78 -16.76 -22.63
C GLY A 327 -6.69 -15.75 -22.25
N THR A 328 -6.58 -15.41 -20.96
CA THR A 328 -5.43 -14.67 -20.41
C THR A 328 -4.12 -15.47 -20.55
N GLN A 329 -2.99 -14.82 -20.31
CA GLN A 329 -1.69 -15.47 -20.29
C GLN A 329 -1.49 -16.20 -18.94
N ALA A 330 -1.07 -17.46 -18.99
CA ALA A 330 -0.83 -18.25 -17.79
C ALA A 330 0.63 -18.11 -17.30
N ILE A 331 0.81 -17.77 -16.03
CA ILE A 331 2.06 -17.95 -15.31
C ILE A 331 1.97 -19.26 -14.53
N THR A 332 2.68 -20.29 -14.99
CA THR A 332 2.57 -21.66 -14.46
C THR A 332 3.58 -21.99 -13.35
N ALA A 333 4.60 -21.16 -13.18
CA ALA A 333 5.55 -21.27 -12.08
C ALA A 333 4.94 -20.67 -10.80
N GLU A 334 5.49 -21.05 -9.63
CA GLU A 334 5.03 -20.50 -8.34
C GLU A 334 5.34 -19.00 -8.15
N GLY A 335 6.23 -18.45 -8.98
CA GLY A 335 6.68 -17.07 -8.94
C GLY A 335 7.10 -16.55 -10.31
N TYR A 336 7.80 -15.42 -10.30
CA TYR A 336 7.91 -14.55 -11.48
C TYR A 336 9.25 -14.63 -12.21
N GLN A 337 10.23 -15.42 -11.77
CA GLN A 337 11.58 -15.41 -12.34
C GLN A 337 11.61 -15.67 -13.86
N GLN A 338 10.95 -16.74 -14.31
CA GLN A 338 10.90 -17.07 -15.73
C GLN A 338 10.10 -16.02 -16.52
N HIS A 339 8.97 -15.57 -15.95
CA HIS A 339 8.13 -14.53 -16.56
C HIS A 339 8.89 -13.21 -16.75
N ILE A 340 9.72 -12.83 -15.77
CA ILE A 340 10.58 -11.65 -15.86
C ILE A 340 11.53 -11.78 -17.04
N ALA A 341 12.22 -12.91 -17.17
CA ALA A 341 13.17 -13.14 -18.25
C ALA A 341 12.51 -13.13 -19.64
N ASP A 342 11.33 -13.75 -19.76
CA ASP A 342 10.68 -13.95 -21.06
C ASP A 342 9.90 -12.72 -21.53
N VAL A 343 9.29 -11.99 -20.59
CA VAL A 343 8.33 -10.91 -20.91
C VAL A 343 8.83 -9.55 -20.43
N VAL A 344 9.16 -9.44 -19.14
CA VAL A 344 9.36 -8.12 -18.49
C VAL A 344 10.65 -7.48 -18.99
N LEU A 345 11.76 -8.22 -19.04
CA LEU A 345 13.04 -7.72 -19.54
C LEU A 345 12.99 -7.30 -21.02
N ASN A 346 12.08 -7.90 -21.80
CA ASN A 346 11.86 -7.57 -23.21
C ASN A 346 10.84 -6.44 -23.41
N THR A 347 10.24 -5.93 -22.33
CA THR A 347 9.31 -4.81 -22.40
C THR A 347 10.09 -3.51 -22.64
N PRO A 348 9.73 -2.73 -23.68
CA PRO A 348 10.37 -1.44 -23.94
C PRO A 348 10.25 -0.49 -22.75
N HIS A 349 11.14 0.50 -22.67
CA HIS A 349 10.95 1.61 -21.75
C HIS A 349 9.61 2.32 -22.04
N SER A 350 8.93 2.81 -21.01
CA SER A 350 7.61 3.45 -21.14
C SER A 350 7.63 4.67 -22.07
N GLY A 351 8.79 5.34 -22.13
CA GLY A 351 9.04 6.49 -23.01
C GLY A 351 8.71 7.83 -22.37
N CYS A 352 8.61 7.91 -21.04
CA CYS A 352 8.64 9.19 -20.36
C CYS A 352 9.95 9.92 -20.69
N GLN A 353 9.89 11.25 -20.73
CA GLN A 353 11.04 12.14 -20.91
C GLN A 353 11.23 12.99 -19.68
#